data_AF-A0A661DMM1-F1
#
_entry.id   AF-A0A661DMM1-F1
#
_cell.length_a   1.000
_cell.length_b   1.000
_cell.length_c   1.000
_cell.angle_alpha   90.00
_cell.angle_beta   90.00
_cell.angle_gamma   90.00
#
_symmetry.space_group_name_H-M   'P 1'
#
loop_
_entity.id
_entity.type
_entity.pdbx_description
1 polymer ?
#
loop_
_entity_poly.entity_id
_entity_poly.type
_entity_poly.pdbx_seq_one_letter_code
_entity_poly.pdbx_strand_id
1 'polypeptide(L)'
;MSLYQGLYKQLEAMGLSGWSQQLQQIIPEKLALNGHGNMEKWQAALDALPKLLPSQIELTNKVEIGCVDDLADFDKDQFIEQLKTFHPWRKGPYSLFGIDIDTEWRSDWKWDRVLPHIQSLAGRKILDIG
;
A
#
# COMPACT_ATOMS: atom_id res chain seq x y z
N MET A 1 -11.82 -9.22 13.94
CA MET A 1 -12.37 -8.24 12.99
C MET A 1 -11.77 -8.55 11.63
N SER A 2 -12.53 -8.48 10.54
CA SER A 2 -11.95 -8.69 9.20
C SER A 2 -11.04 -7.51 8.85
N LEU A 3 -9.94 -7.76 8.12
CA LEU A 3 -8.97 -6.75 7.68
C LEU A 3 -9.65 -5.56 6.96
N TYR A 4 -10.78 -5.82 6.30
CA TYR A 4 -11.51 -4.88 5.46
C TYR A 4 -12.68 -4.16 6.16
N GLN A 5 -12.89 -4.34 7.46
CA GLN A 5 -14.01 -3.70 8.16
C GLN A 5 -13.97 -2.16 8.08
N GLY A 6 -12.77 -1.57 8.05
CA GLY A 6 -12.59 -0.13 7.85
C GLY A 6 -13.11 0.34 6.49
N LEU A 7 -12.85 -0.42 5.43
CA LEU A 7 -13.32 -0.13 4.07
C LEU A 7 -14.85 -0.09 4.01
N TYR A 8 -15.53 -1.08 4.57
CA TYR A 8 -17.00 -1.16 4.55
C TYR A 8 -17.66 0.05 5.23
N LYS A 9 -17.15 0.43 6.41
CA LYS A 9 -17.62 1.63 7.14
C LYS A 9 -17.39 2.91 6.34
N GLN A 10 -16.25 3.06 5.68
CA GLN A 10 -15.96 4.22 4.85
C GLN A 10 -16.87 4.29 3.61
N LEU A 11 -17.11 3.16 2.94
CA LEU A 11 -18.04 3.10 1.81
C LEU A 11 -19.46 3.53 2.23
N GLU A 12 -19.95 3.04 3.36
CA GLU A 12 -21.25 3.44 3.91
C GLU A 12 -21.29 4.94 4.22
N ALA A 13 -20.27 5.47 4.90
CA ALA A 13 -20.17 6.91 5.20
C ALA A 13 -20.12 7.79 3.93
N MET A 14 -19.61 7.24 2.82
CA MET A 14 -19.58 7.91 1.51
C MET A 14 -20.88 7.75 0.70
N GLY A 15 -21.89 7.06 1.23
CA GLY A 15 -23.15 6.76 0.53
C GLY A 15 -23.07 5.60 -0.48
N LEU A 16 -22.03 4.77 -0.40
CA LEU A 16 -21.75 3.66 -1.31
C LEU A 16 -22.13 2.30 -0.67
N SER A 17 -23.29 2.23 -0.02
CA SER A 17 -23.75 1.03 0.71
C SER A 17 -23.90 -0.20 -0.18
N GLY A 18 -24.36 -0.04 -1.43
CA GLY A 18 -24.44 -1.14 -2.40
C GLY A 18 -23.08 -1.79 -2.66
N TRP A 19 -22.03 -0.98 -2.81
CA TRP A 19 -20.65 -1.47 -2.95
C TRP A 19 -20.14 -2.10 -1.64
N SER A 20 -20.46 -1.54 -0.48
CA SER A 20 -20.11 -2.15 0.83
C SER A 20 -20.64 -3.59 0.91
N GLN A 21 -21.92 -3.80 0.59
CA GLN A 21 -22.56 -5.12 0.63
C GLN A 21 -21.95 -6.10 -0.37
N GLN A 22 -21.73 -5.68 -1.62
CA GLN A 22 -21.14 -6.54 -2.64
C GLN A 22 -19.69 -6.94 -2.29
N LEU A 23 -18.87 -5.99 -1.84
CA LEU A 23 -17.48 -6.25 -1.51
C LEU A 23 -17.31 -7.11 -0.25
N GLN A 24 -18.26 -7.08 0.69
CA GLN A 24 -18.29 -8.00 1.83
C GLN A 24 -18.41 -9.47 1.39
N GLN A 25 -19.04 -9.73 0.24
CA GLN A 25 -19.16 -11.09 -0.32
C GLN A 25 -17.97 -11.44 -1.22
N ILE A 26 -17.55 -10.52 -2.08
CA ILE A 26 -16.50 -10.78 -3.09
C ILE A 26 -15.11 -10.93 -2.46
N ILE A 27 -14.76 -10.08 -1.49
CA ILE A 27 -13.40 -10.03 -0.95
C ILE A 27 -12.97 -11.36 -0.29
N PRO A 28 -13.77 -11.98 0.61
CA PRO A 28 -13.40 -13.26 1.21
C PRO A 28 -13.16 -14.36 0.20
N GLU A 29 -13.92 -14.38 -0.91
CA GLU A 29 -13.78 -15.39 -1.97
C GLU A 29 -12.52 -15.14 -2.82
N LYS A 30 -12.28 -13.89 -3.24
CA LYS A 30 -11.19 -13.55 -4.17
C LYS A 30 -9.83 -13.42 -3.50
N LEU A 31 -9.80 -13.02 -2.23
CA LEU A 31 -8.57 -12.83 -1.46
C LEU A 31 -8.39 -13.91 -0.39
N ALA A 32 -9.00 -15.08 -0.58
CA ALA A 32 -8.78 -16.24 0.26
C ALA A 32 -7.29 -16.64 0.23
N LEU A 33 -6.76 -17.11 1.36
CA LEU A 33 -5.34 -17.52 1.49
C LEU A 33 -4.93 -18.60 0.48
N ASN A 34 -5.86 -19.47 0.11
CA ASN A 34 -5.64 -20.53 -0.88
C ASN A 34 -5.98 -20.10 -2.32
N GLY A 35 -6.37 -18.84 -2.55
CA GLY A 35 -6.78 -18.32 -3.86
C GLY A 35 -5.63 -18.02 -4.82
N HIS A 36 -4.39 -17.90 -4.31
CA HIS A 36 -3.20 -17.62 -5.11
C HIS A 36 -1.98 -18.34 -4.52
N GLY A 37 -1.14 -18.95 -5.37
CA GLY A 37 -0.04 -19.82 -4.93
C GLY A 37 1.03 -19.17 -4.03
N ASN A 38 1.17 -17.84 -4.07
CA ASN A 38 2.08 -17.09 -3.20
C ASN A 38 1.40 -16.40 -2.01
N MET A 39 0.07 -16.48 -1.88
CA MET A 39 -0.67 -15.69 -0.89
C MET A 39 -0.25 -16.02 0.55
N GLU A 40 -0.08 -17.31 0.87
CA GLU A 40 0.41 -17.74 2.19
C GLU A 40 1.81 -17.18 2.49
N LYS A 41 2.72 -17.25 1.51
CA LYS A 41 4.07 -16.70 1.63
C LYS A 41 4.05 -15.19 1.87
N TRP A 42 3.24 -14.46 1.12
CA TRP A 42 3.13 -13.01 1.25
C TRP A 42 2.46 -12.59 2.56
N GLN A 43 1.45 -13.34 3.01
CA GLN A 43 0.82 -13.07 4.30
C GLN A 43 1.80 -13.30 5.46
N ALA A 44 2.55 -14.41 5.44
CA ALA A 44 3.57 -14.68 6.45
C ALA A 44 4.68 -13.62 6.45
N ALA A 45 5.10 -13.14 5.28
CA ALA A 45 6.07 -12.06 5.16
C ALA A 45 5.52 -10.74 5.73
N LEU A 46 4.25 -10.42 5.46
CA LEU A 46 3.59 -9.21 5.97
C LEU A 46 3.47 -9.25 7.50
N ASP A 47 3.07 -10.40 8.06
CA ASP A 47 2.92 -10.59 9.50
C ASP A 47 4.26 -10.56 10.24
N ALA A 48 5.36 -10.89 9.56
CA ALA A 48 6.71 -10.84 10.10
C ALA A 48 7.35 -9.44 10.07
N LEU A 49 6.79 -8.49 9.31
CA LEU A 49 7.30 -7.13 9.29
C LEU A 49 7.18 -6.49 10.68
N PRO A 50 8.19 -5.69 11.10
CA PRO A 50 8.13 -4.99 12.36
C PRO A 50 6.98 -3.98 12.39
N LYS A 51 6.38 -3.81 13.58
CA LYS A 51 5.38 -2.77 13.82
C LYS A 51 6.09 -1.43 14.02
N LEU A 52 6.28 -0.71 12.94
CA LEU A 52 6.95 0.59 12.92
C LEU A 52 5.92 1.72 13.01
N LEU A 53 6.31 2.81 13.67
CA LEU A 53 5.55 4.05 13.70
C LEU A 53 6.36 5.13 12.98
N PRO A 54 5.92 5.61 11.81
CA PRO A 54 6.67 6.63 11.08
C PRO A 54 6.58 7.96 11.81
N SER A 55 7.72 8.62 12.01
CA SER A 55 7.79 9.99 12.53
C SER A 55 7.35 11.03 11.50
N GLN A 56 7.41 10.68 10.21
CA GLN A 56 7.07 11.56 9.09
C GLN A 56 6.40 10.80 7.94
N ILE A 57 5.54 11.49 7.19
CA ILE A 57 4.88 10.95 6.00
C ILE A 57 4.86 12.06 4.95
N GLU A 58 5.45 11.80 3.79
CA GLU A 58 5.42 12.67 2.62
C GLU A 58 4.73 11.93 1.47
N LEU A 59 3.64 12.52 0.97
CA LEU A 59 2.81 11.95 -0.11
C LEU A 59 2.49 12.97 -1.21
N THR A 60 3.05 14.19 -1.13
CA THR A 60 2.76 15.26 -2.10
C THR A 60 3.61 15.09 -3.36
N ASN A 61 4.93 14.89 -3.19
CA ASN A 61 5.90 14.85 -4.28
C ASN A 61 6.54 13.47 -4.49
N LYS A 62 6.51 12.62 -3.46
CA LYS A 62 7.04 11.26 -3.45
C LYS A 62 6.24 10.43 -2.46
N VAL A 63 6.44 9.12 -2.43
CA VAL A 63 5.92 8.27 -1.36
C VAL A 63 7.08 7.94 -0.42
N GLU A 64 7.16 8.71 0.66
CA GLU A 64 8.17 8.53 1.72
C GLU A 64 7.50 8.38 3.08
N ILE A 65 7.83 7.30 3.78
CA ILE A 65 7.25 6.94 5.08
C ILE A 65 8.38 6.75 6.08
N GLY A 66 8.37 7.55 7.14
CA GLY A 66 9.35 7.52 8.22
C GLY A 66 10.76 7.99 7.82
N CYS A 67 11.70 7.75 8.71
CA CYS A 67 13.13 7.95 8.50
C CYS A 67 13.94 6.76 9.03
N VAL A 68 15.26 6.82 8.92
CA VAL A 68 16.14 5.75 9.42
C VAL A 68 16.08 5.59 10.94
N ASP A 69 15.83 6.68 11.69
CA ASP A 69 15.77 6.65 13.15
C ASP A 69 14.54 5.88 13.65
N ASP A 70 13.45 5.86 12.88
CA ASP A 70 12.25 5.07 13.19
C ASP A 70 12.50 3.54 13.10
N LEU A 71 13.62 3.12 12.49
CA LEU A 71 14.04 1.73 12.38
C LEU A 71 15.17 1.38 13.37
N ALA A 72 15.59 2.30 14.25
CA ALA A 72 16.80 2.14 15.05
C ALA A 72 16.82 0.90 15.96
N ASP A 73 15.66 0.45 16.44
CA ASP A 73 15.52 -0.74 17.28
C ASP A 73 15.42 -2.06 16.47
N PHE A 74 15.52 -1.98 15.14
CA PHE A 74 15.36 -3.11 14.22
C PHE A 74 16.58 -3.29 13.34
N ASP A 75 16.82 -4.55 12.94
CA ASP A 75 17.87 -4.87 11.98
C ASP A 75 17.47 -4.40 10.57
N LYS A 76 18.22 -3.43 10.05
CA LYS A 76 17.99 -2.84 8.73
C LYS A 76 18.12 -3.87 7.61
N ASP A 77 19.12 -4.76 7.67
CA ASP A 77 19.36 -5.75 6.62
C ASP A 77 18.25 -6.81 6.64
N GLN A 78 17.81 -7.22 7.83
CA GLN A 78 16.66 -8.10 7.98
C GLN A 78 15.39 -7.46 7.38
N PHE A 79 15.14 -6.18 7.66
CA PHE A 79 13.98 -5.48 7.13
C PHE A 79 14.03 -5.37 5.59
N ILE A 80 15.21 -5.10 5.01
CA ILE A 80 15.42 -5.13 3.55
C ILE A 80 15.10 -6.51 2.97
N GLU A 81 15.58 -7.60 3.57
CA GLU A 81 15.30 -8.96 3.10
C GLU A 81 13.82 -9.33 3.20
N GLN A 82 13.14 -8.90 4.27
CA GLN A 82 11.69 -9.04 4.39
C GLN A 82 10.96 -8.30 3.26
N LEU A 83 11.34 -7.05 2.96
CA LEU A 83 10.76 -6.28 1.86
C LEU A 83 10.95 -7.00 0.51
N LYS A 84 12.15 -7.53 0.22
CA LYS A 84 12.44 -8.27 -1.03
C LYS A 84 11.56 -9.50 -1.25
N THR A 85 10.90 -10.02 -0.22
CA THR A 85 9.93 -11.12 -0.35
C THR A 85 8.74 -10.76 -1.23
N PHE A 86 8.45 -9.46 -1.38
CA PHE A 86 7.37 -8.92 -2.22
C PHE A 86 7.81 -8.59 -3.66
N HIS A 87 9.03 -8.98 -4.07
CA HIS A 87 9.42 -8.91 -5.48
C HIS A 87 8.49 -9.73 -6.39
N PRO A 88 8.34 -9.32 -7.66
CA PRO A 88 8.96 -8.14 -8.28
C PRO A 88 8.19 -6.84 -8.01
N TRP A 89 8.91 -5.77 -7.67
CA TRP A 89 8.32 -4.44 -7.52
C TRP A 89 8.29 -3.68 -8.84
N ARG A 90 7.11 -3.48 -9.39
CA ARG A 90 6.95 -2.88 -10.72
C ARG A 90 6.66 -1.38 -10.71
N LYS A 91 5.85 -0.88 -9.77
CA LYS A 91 5.39 0.51 -9.72
C LYS A 91 5.92 1.21 -8.47
N GLY A 92 6.58 2.36 -8.62
CA GLY A 92 7.18 3.17 -7.55
C GLY A 92 7.90 4.40 -8.15
N PRO A 93 8.96 4.92 -7.51
CA PRO A 93 9.67 4.38 -6.34
C PRO A 93 8.96 4.66 -5.00
N TYR A 94 9.44 4.00 -3.94
CA TYR A 94 9.07 4.29 -2.54
C TYR A 94 10.32 4.53 -1.70
N SER A 95 10.21 5.30 -0.62
CA SER A 95 11.22 5.32 0.44
C SER A 95 10.55 4.96 1.77
N LEU A 96 10.96 3.85 2.38
CA LEU A 96 10.38 3.33 3.62
C LEU A 96 11.45 3.27 4.69
N PHE A 97 11.33 4.09 5.73
CA PHE A 97 12.22 4.13 6.88
C PHE A 97 13.70 4.29 6.49
N GLY A 98 13.96 5.16 5.50
CA GLY A 98 15.30 5.39 4.95
C GLY A 98 15.83 4.31 4.01
N ILE A 99 14.98 3.38 3.56
CA ILE A 99 15.30 2.39 2.54
C ILE A 99 14.59 2.75 1.24
N ASP A 100 15.37 2.95 0.19
CA ASP A 100 14.84 3.24 -1.14
C ASP A 100 14.48 1.95 -1.88
N ILE A 101 13.22 1.88 -2.30
CA ILE A 101 12.66 0.82 -3.12
C ILE A 101 12.64 1.33 -4.57
N ASP A 102 13.69 0.98 -5.31
CA ASP A 102 13.78 1.24 -6.74
C ASP A 102 13.01 0.18 -7.52
N THR A 103 11.95 0.60 -8.18
CA THR A 103 11.01 -0.28 -8.88
C THR A 103 11.25 -0.26 -10.39
N GLU A 104 10.77 -1.27 -11.11
CA GLU A 104 10.89 -1.37 -12.58
C GLU A 104 10.47 -0.07 -13.30
N TRP A 105 9.37 0.56 -12.87
CA TRP A 105 8.84 1.78 -13.49
C TRP A 105 8.99 3.00 -12.59
N ARG A 106 9.55 4.06 -13.17
CA ARG A 106 9.42 5.45 -12.70
C ARG A 106 7.99 5.95 -12.87
N SER A 107 7.13 5.50 -11.95
CA SER A 107 5.71 5.81 -11.94
C SER A 107 5.46 7.26 -11.55
N ASP A 108 6.38 7.84 -10.79
CA ASP A 108 6.50 9.27 -10.52
C ASP A 108 6.61 10.10 -11.81
N TRP A 109 7.42 9.69 -12.79
CA TRP A 109 7.51 10.42 -14.07
C TRP A 109 6.19 10.42 -14.84
N LYS A 110 5.42 9.33 -14.74
CA LYS A 110 4.08 9.28 -15.33
C LYS A 110 3.15 10.22 -14.56
N TRP A 111 3.24 10.24 -13.24
CA TRP A 111 2.44 11.12 -12.40
C TRP A 111 2.71 12.59 -12.69
N ASP A 112 3.97 13.01 -12.79
CA ASP A 112 4.37 14.38 -13.10
C ASP A 112 3.84 14.85 -14.45
N ARG A 113 3.76 13.94 -15.43
CA ARG A 113 3.15 14.24 -16.74
C ARG A 113 1.63 14.37 -16.66
N VAL A 114 0.95 13.66 -15.77
CA VAL A 114 -0.51 13.66 -15.65
C VAL A 114 -1.03 14.82 -14.79
N LEU A 115 -0.35 15.09 -13.67
CA LEU A 115 -0.74 16.07 -12.66
C LEU A 115 -1.14 17.46 -13.19
N PRO A 116 -0.40 18.09 -14.14
CA PRO A 116 -0.76 19.43 -14.63
C PRO A 116 -2.02 19.43 -15.52
N HIS A 117 -2.50 18.27 -15.95
CA HIS A 117 -3.63 18.14 -16.89
C HIS A 117 -4.92 17.67 -16.24
N ILE A 118 -4.89 17.26 -14.97
CA ILE A 118 -6.07 16.80 -14.24
C ILE A 118 -6.67 17.92 -13.40
N GLN A 119 -7.98 17.81 -13.14
CA GLN A 119 -8.63 18.70 -12.19
C GLN A 119 -8.07 18.47 -10.78
N SER A 120 -8.12 19.50 -9.93
CA SER A 120 -7.75 19.38 -8.52
C SER A 120 -8.41 18.16 -7.89
N LEU A 121 -7.60 17.33 -7.24
CA LEU A 121 -8.03 16.09 -6.59
C LEU A 121 -8.60 16.31 -5.18
N ALA A 122 -8.54 17.55 -4.67
CA ALA A 122 -9.03 17.90 -3.35
C ALA A 122 -10.50 17.51 -3.18
N GLY A 123 -10.77 16.69 -2.16
CA GLY A 123 -12.12 16.23 -1.81
C GLY A 123 -12.76 15.24 -2.79
N ARG A 124 -12.02 14.73 -3.79
CA ARG A 124 -12.56 13.76 -4.75
C ARG A 124 -12.48 12.34 -4.24
N LYS A 125 -13.48 11.54 -4.62
CA LYS A 125 -13.43 10.07 -4.52
C LYS A 125 -12.83 9.57 -5.83
N ILE A 126 -11.73 8.82 -5.76
CA ILE A 126 -10.96 8.38 -6.93
C ILE A 126 -10.97 6.85 -6.99
N LEU A 127 -11.14 6.31 -8.20
CA LEU A 127 -10.93 4.90 -8.51
C LEU A 127 -9.76 4.82 -9.50
N ASP A 128 -8.72 4.08 -9.16
CA ASP A 128 -7.60 3.75 -10.05
C ASP A 128 -7.75 2.31 -10.54
N ILE A 129 -7.91 2.12 -11.84
CA ILE A 129 -8.15 0.81 -12.45
C ILE A 129 -6.81 0.28 -12.96
N GLY A 130 -6.34 -0.81 -12.35
CA GLY A 130 -5.05 -1.45 -12.60
C GLY A 130 -5.11 -2.57 -13.63
#